data_AF-A0A8T7DXY4-F1
#
_entry.id   AF-A0A8T7DXY4-F1
#
_cell.length_a   1.000
_cell.length_b   1.000
_cell.length_c   1.000
_cell.angle_alpha   90.00
_cell.angle_beta   90.00
_cell.angle_gamma   90.00
#
_symmetry.space_group_name_H-M   'P 1'
#
loop_
_entity.id
_entity.type
_entity.pdbx_description
1 polymer ?
#
loop_
_entity_poly.entity_id
_entity_poly.type
_entity_poly.pdbx_seq_one_letter_code
_entity_poly.pdbx_strand_id
1 'polypeptide(L)'
;MRILNYCLALDGGTQVIELELDGSGRIQIGLDGRMGSPLEGQQLFIGGSPDSPDAQLLPVGGREEADVIALLEQWQDQTQGFLRREVLINADPDVLNKQDLLDRMAIEFLIKVKSREQT
;
A
#
# COMPACT_ATOMS: atom_id res chain seq x y z
N MET A 1 10.92 -0.95 -12.25
CA MET A 1 9.94 -0.13 -11.50
C MET A 1 10.51 0.26 -10.13
N ARG A 2 10.28 1.48 -9.64
CA ARG A 2 10.71 1.91 -8.29
C ARG A 2 9.66 2.77 -7.60
N ILE A 3 9.58 2.71 -6.27
CA ILE A 3 8.76 3.64 -5.47
C ILE A 3 9.46 4.99 -5.40
N LEU A 4 8.78 6.06 -5.77
CA LEU A 4 9.26 7.44 -5.68
C LEU A 4 8.76 8.14 -4.42
N ASN A 5 7.50 7.94 -4.07
CA ASN A 5 6.82 8.63 -2.99
C ASN A 5 5.60 7.83 -2.53
N TYR A 6 5.09 8.14 -1.34
CA TYR A 6 3.79 7.66 -0.87
C TYR A 6 3.14 8.70 0.04
N CYS A 7 1.82 8.84 -0.06
CA CYS A 7 1.05 9.81 0.72
C CYS A 7 -0.34 9.25 1.05
N LEU A 8 -1.03 9.89 2.01
CA LEU A 8 -2.45 9.63 2.20
C LEU A 8 -3.25 10.43 1.17
N ALA A 9 -4.21 9.77 0.54
CA ALA A 9 -5.25 10.45 -0.21
C ALA A 9 -6.13 11.29 0.73
N LEU A 10 -6.86 12.23 0.14
CA LEU A 10 -7.76 13.14 0.88
C LEU A 10 -8.94 12.42 1.53
N ASP A 11 -9.23 11.18 1.11
CA ASP A 11 -10.29 10.35 1.68
C ASP A 11 -9.96 9.81 3.08
N GLY A 12 -8.72 9.98 3.55
CA GLY A 12 -8.26 9.57 4.88
C GLY A 12 -8.13 8.06 5.07
N GLY A 13 -8.34 7.27 4.01
CA GLY A 13 -8.34 5.80 4.07
C GLY A 13 -7.49 5.12 3.00
N THR A 14 -7.12 5.86 1.96
CA THR A 14 -6.27 5.36 0.87
C THR A 14 -4.85 5.86 1.01
N GLN A 15 -3.88 4.96 0.91
CA GLN A 15 -2.48 5.30 0.72
C GLN A 15 -2.16 5.28 -0.78
N VAL A 16 -1.64 6.38 -1.31
CA VAL A 16 -1.21 6.51 -2.70
C VAL A 16 0.29 6.30 -2.75
N ILE A 17 0.75 5.47 -3.68
CA ILE A 17 2.15 5.18 -3.95
C ILE A 17 2.45 5.64 -5.36
N GLU A 18 3.41 6.55 -5.51
CA GLU A 18 3.93 6.96 -6.81
C GLU A 18 5.05 6.01 -7.22
N LEU A 19 4.86 5.31 -8.34
CA LEU A 19 5.83 4.40 -8.93
C LEU A 19 6.41 5.01 -10.21
N GLU A 20 7.70 4.84 -10.41
CA GLU A 20 8.35 5.07 -11.71
C GLU A 20 8.51 3.75 -12.47
N LEU A 21 8.09 3.75 -13.73
CA LEU A 21 8.28 2.66 -14.69
C LEU A 21 9.65 2.78 -15.38
N ASP A 22 10.19 1.63 -15.79
CA ASP A 22 11.48 1.57 -16.50
C ASP A 22 11.31 2.19 -17.90
N GLY A 23 11.63 3.49 -18.02
CA GLY A 23 11.39 4.26 -19.24
C GLY A 23 10.73 5.62 -19.05
N SER A 24 10.68 6.17 -17.83
CA SER A 24 10.20 7.52 -17.44
C SER A 24 8.69 7.71 -17.25
N GLY A 25 7.89 6.65 -17.38
CA GLY A 25 6.48 6.67 -17.00
C GLY A 25 6.31 6.74 -15.48
N ARG A 26 5.28 7.44 -15.00
CA ARG A 26 4.88 7.39 -13.59
C ARG A 26 3.46 6.89 -13.49
N ILE A 27 3.22 6.03 -12.52
CA ILE A 27 1.88 5.55 -12.18
C ILE A 27 1.64 5.77 -10.69
N GLN A 28 0.38 5.93 -10.33
CA GLN A 28 -0.04 5.94 -8.94
C GLN A 28 -0.77 4.64 -8.67
N ILE A 29 -0.43 3.99 -7.56
CA ILE A 29 -1.16 2.87 -7.01
C ILE A 29 -1.83 3.33 -5.73
N GLY A 30 -3.12 3.12 -5.60
CA GLY A 30 -3.81 3.27 -4.32
C GLY A 30 -3.92 1.95 -3.58
N LEU A 31 -3.65 2.01 -2.27
CA LEU A 31 -3.95 0.99 -1.28
C LEU A 31 -5.14 1.49 -0.46
N ASP A 32 -6.34 0.95 -0.69
CA ASP A 32 -7.47 1.25 0.21
C ASP A 32 -7.39 0.35 1.45
N GLY A 33 -7.09 0.98 2.58
CA GLY A 33 -6.94 0.37 3.89
C GLY A 33 -8.13 0.55 4.81
N ARG A 34 -9.32 0.94 4.31
CA ARG A 34 -10.55 1.05 5.12
C ARG A 34 -11.04 -0.33 5.56
N MET A 35 -10.40 -0.83 6.62
CA MET A 35 -10.72 -2.09 7.29
C MET A 35 -11.97 -1.91 8.14
N GLY A 36 -12.98 -2.76 7.93
CA GLY A 36 -14.19 -2.88 8.75
C GLY A 36 -15.54 -2.69 8.04
N SER A 37 -15.61 -2.56 6.71
CA SER A 37 -16.87 -2.35 5.97
C SER A 37 -17.26 -3.58 5.13
N PRO A 38 -18.53 -4.02 5.06
CA PRO A 38 -18.93 -5.20 4.28
C PRO A 38 -18.72 -5.12 2.75
N LEU A 39 -18.21 -3.99 2.23
CA LEU A 39 -17.65 -3.85 0.87
C LEU A 39 -16.13 -4.21 0.84
N GLU A 40 -15.63 -4.82 1.91
CA GLU A 40 -14.24 -5.13 2.27
C GLU A 40 -13.51 -5.98 1.23
N GLY A 41 -12.91 -5.32 0.26
CA GLY A 41 -11.72 -5.80 -0.41
C GLY A 41 -10.61 -4.80 -0.16
N GLN A 42 -9.54 -5.17 0.56
CA GLN A 42 -8.25 -4.53 0.36
C GLN A 42 -7.98 -4.64 -1.13
N GLN A 43 -8.05 -3.51 -1.81
CA GLN A 43 -8.04 -3.42 -3.26
C GLN A 43 -6.86 -2.55 -3.64
N LEU A 44 -6.05 -3.12 -4.52
CA LEU A 44 -5.06 -2.38 -5.27
C LEU A 44 -5.73 -1.80 -6.50
N PHE A 45 -5.46 -0.55 -6.80
CA PHE A 45 -5.91 0.07 -8.05
C PHE A 45 -4.86 1.04 -8.57
N ILE A 46 -4.83 1.18 -9.89
CA ILE A 46 -4.11 2.22 -10.59
C ILE A 46 -4.96 3.49 -10.54
N GLY A 47 -4.35 4.64 -10.26
CA GLY A 47 -5.05 5.93 -10.05
C GLY A 47 -5.11 6.26 -8.56
N GLY A 48 -4.81 7.49 -8.17
CA GLY A 48 -4.50 7.84 -6.77
C GLY A 48 -5.62 7.68 -5.72
N SER A 49 -6.86 7.34 -6.09
CA SER A 49 -7.92 7.03 -5.13
C SER A 49 -8.99 6.15 -5.80
N PRO A 50 -9.79 5.36 -5.05
CA PRO A 50 -10.83 4.54 -5.66
C PRO A 50 -11.96 5.39 -6.26
N ASP A 51 -12.09 6.63 -5.78
CA ASP A 51 -13.03 7.64 -6.28
C ASP A 51 -12.51 8.39 -7.52
N SER A 52 -11.26 8.14 -7.94
CA SER A 52 -10.70 8.77 -9.13
C SER A 52 -11.38 8.23 -10.41
N PRO A 53 -11.71 9.08 -11.39
CA PRO A 53 -12.41 8.66 -12.61
C PRO A 53 -11.59 7.72 -13.50
N ASP A 54 -10.26 7.75 -13.34
CA ASP A 54 -9.29 6.87 -13.99
C ASP A 54 -8.88 5.67 -13.12
N ALA A 55 -9.53 5.47 -11.96
CA ALA A 55 -9.22 4.37 -11.07
C ALA A 55 -9.49 3.02 -11.75
N GLN A 56 -8.46 2.20 -11.88
CA GLN A 56 -8.54 0.85 -12.41
C GLN A 56 -8.15 -0.15 -11.33
N LEU A 57 -9.11 -0.94 -10.87
CA LEU A 57 -8.89 -2.05 -9.93
C LEU A 57 -7.95 -3.09 -10.53
N LEU A 58 -6.92 -3.47 -9.77
CA LEU A 58 -6.10 -4.62 -10.06
C LEU A 58 -6.86 -5.89 -9.67
N PRO A 59 -6.91 -6.89 -10.54
CA PRO A 59 -7.55 -8.16 -10.23
C PRO A 59 -6.79 -8.88 -9.12
N VAL A 60 -7.53 -9.33 -8.10
CA VAL A 60 -6.97 -10.11 -6.98
C VAL A 60 -6.38 -11.42 -7.50
N GLY A 61 -5.17 -11.76 -7.05
CA GLY A 61 -4.36 -12.88 -7.53
C GLY A 61 -3.78 -12.66 -8.94
N GLY A 62 -3.91 -11.45 -9.49
CA GLY A 62 -3.39 -11.09 -10.80
C GLY A 62 -1.87 -10.85 -10.78
N ARG A 63 -1.24 -10.98 -11.94
CA ARG A 63 0.20 -10.71 -12.08
C ARG A 63 0.57 -9.27 -11.69
N GLU A 64 -0.24 -8.30 -12.07
CA GLU A 64 0.01 -6.89 -11.75
C GLU A 64 -0.08 -6.62 -10.24
N GLU A 65 -1.01 -7.29 -9.55
CA GLU A 65 -1.11 -7.22 -8.10
C GLU A 65 0.16 -7.79 -7.43
N ALA A 66 0.60 -8.96 -7.89
CA ALA A 66 1.81 -9.61 -7.40
C ALA A 66 3.08 -8.77 -7.63
N ASP A 67 3.21 -8.14 -8.81
CA ASP A 67 4.35 -7.26 -9.12
C ASP A 67 4.39 -6.04 -8.20
N VAL A 68 3.23 -5.45 -7.88
CA VAL A 68 3.13 -4.33 -6.93
C VAL A 68 3.44 -4.75 -5.49
N ILE A 69 2.93 -5.91 -5.06
CA ILE A 69 3.21 -6.49 -3.74
C ILE A 69 4.73 -6.70 -3.59
N ALA A 70 5.37 -7.32 -4.58
CA ALA A 70 6.81 -7.58 -4.56
C ALA A 70 7.63 -6.28 -4.48
N LEU A 71 7.22 -5.23 -5.19
CA LEU A 71 7.86 -3.91 -5.12
C LEU A 71 7.71 -3.28 -3.72
N LEU A 72 6.54 -3.40 -3.11
CA LEU A 72 6.28 -2.90 -1.76
C LEU A 72 7.11 -3.63 -0.70
N GLU A 73 7.23 -4.95 -0.81
CA GLU A 73 8.09 -5.75 0.07
C GLU A 73 9.54 -5.32 -0.05
N GLN A 74 10.05 -5.25 -1.28
CA GLN A 74 11.42 -4.84 -1.55
C GLN A 74 11.70 -3.45 -0.98
N TRP A 75 10.78 -2.51 -1.15
CA TRP A 75 10.92 -1.16 -0.62
C TRP A 75 10.92 -1.14 0.92
N GLN A 76 10.03 -1.90 1.57
CA GLN A 76 10.01 -2.00 3.03
C GLN A 76 11.30 -2.62 3.58
N ASP A 77 11.82 -3.65 2.92
CA ASP A 77 13.09 -4.27 3.32
C ASP A 77 14.25 -3.28 3.21
N GLN A 78 14.25 -2.42 2.17
CA GLN A 78 15.30 -1.42 1.94
C GLN A 78 15.22 -0.21 2.88
N THR A 79 14.01 0.24 3.23
CA THR A 79 13.81 1.50 3.95
C THR A 79 13.50 1.33 5.43
N GLN A 80 12.76 0.28 5.79
CA GLN A 80 12.28 0.05 7.13
C GLN A 80 13.10 -1.04 7.83
N GLY A 81 13.44 -2.12 7.14
CA GLY A 81 14.09 -3.28 7.74
C GLY A 81 13.18 -4.00 8.75
N PHE A 82 13.61 -5.17 9.25
CA PHE A 82 12.77 -6.02 10.09
C PHE A 82 12.37 -5.36 11.43
N LEU A 83 13.32 -4.83 12.19
CA LEU A 83 13.06 -4.32 13.55
C LEU A 83 12.14 -3.10 13.56
N ARG A 84 12.25 -2.20 12.59
CA ARG A 84 11.38 -1.02 12.51
C ARG A 84 9.94 -1.43 12.21
N ARG A 85 9.74 -2.44 11.35
CA ARG A 85 8.39 -2.97 11.06
C ARG A 85 7.71 -3.51 12.32
N GLU A 86 8.43 -4.31 13.10
CA GLU A 86 7.93 -4.81 14.39
C GLU A 86 7.55 -3.68 15.36
N VAL A 87 8.39 -2.64 15.46
CA VAL A 87 8.10 -1.49 16.31
C VAL A 87 6.85 -0.74 15.83
N LEU A 88 6.71 -0.50 14.53
CA LEU A 88 5.60 0.26 13.95
C LEU A 88 4.25 -0.47 14.10
N ILE A 89 4.23 -1.80 13.92
CA ILE A 89 3.02 -2.61 14.09
C ILE A 89 2.53 -2.58 15.55
N ASN A 90 3.47 -2.64 16.50
CA ASN A 90 3.16 -2.72 17.92
C ASN A 90 2.98 -1.35 18.61
N ALA A 91 3.30 -0.25 17.93
CA ALA A 91 3.12 1.09 18.45
C ALA A 91 1.64 1.44 18.61
N ASP A 92 1.33 2.42 19.46
CA ASP A 92 0.00 3.03 19.49
C ASP A 92 -0.11 4.02 18.29
N PRO A 93 -1.12 3.91 17.40
CA PRO A 93 -1.29 4.85 16.29
C PRO A 93 -1.33 6.32 16.73
N ASP A 94 -1.86 6.61 17.91
CA ASP A 94 -2.06 7.99 18.39
C ASP A 94 -0.74 8.69 18.76
N VAL A 95 0.36 7.93 18.94
CA VAL A 95 1.68 8.48 19.25
C VAL A 95 2.62 8.50 18.04
N LEU A 96 2.19 7.95 16.90
CA LEU A 96 2.99 7.91 15.68
C LEU A 96 2.89 9.25 14.94
N ASN A 97 4.03 9.71 14.40
CA ASN A 97 4.00 10.82 13.47
C ASN A 97 3.39 10.37 12.12
N LYS A 98 3.09 11.35 11.26
CA LYS A 98 2.46 11.08 9.96
C LYS A 98 3.24 10.09 9.08
N GLN A 99 4.56 10.12 9.13
CA GLN A 99 5.40 9.24 8.32
C GLN A 99 5.36 7.81 8.85
N ASP A 100 5.46 7.63 10.17
CA ASP A 100 5.39 6.33 10.81
C ASP A 100 4.00 5.68 10.68
N LEU A 101 2.93 6.49 10.67
CA LEU A 101 1.56 6.04 10.36
C LEU A 101 1.46 5.50 8.93
N LEU A 102 2.03 6.23 7.97
CA LEU A 102 2.06 5.79 6.56
C LEU A 102 2.87 4.49 6.39
N ASP A 103 4.02 4.41 7.04
CA ASP A 103 4.88 3.22 7.03
C ASP A 103 4.12 2.02 7.61
N ARG A 104 3.45 2.22 8.74
CA ARG A 104 2.62 1.20 9.41
C ARG A 104 1.49 0.71 8.52
N MET A 105 0.74 1.60 7.86
CA MET A 105 -0.38 1.19 6.98
C MET A 105 0.08 0.28 5.85
N ALA A 106 1.22 0.60 5.21
CA ALA A 106 1.80 -0.25 4.16
C ALA A 106 2.19 -1.64 4.70
N ILE A 107 2.70 -1.72 5.94
CA ILE A 107 3.06 -2.98 6.59
C ILE A 107 1.81 -3.82 6.89
N GLU A 108 0.80 -3.21 7.50
CA GLU A 108 -0.47 -3.89 7.84
C GLU A 108 -1.18 -4.40 6.58
N PHE A 109 -1.14 -3.63 5.49
CA PHE A 109 -1.65 -4.06 4.19
C PHE A 109 -0.96 -5.33 3.71
N LEU A 110 0.38 -5.35 3.65
CA LEU A 110 1.13 -6.53 3.17
C LEU A 110 0.89 -7.77 4.04
N ILE A 111 0.82 -7.63 5.37
CA ILE A 111 0.51 -8.74 6.28
C ILE A 111 -0.85 -9.35 5.94
N LYS A 112 -1.85 -8.50 5.69
CA LYS A 112 -3.22 -8.96 5.41
C LYS A 112 -3.35 -9.58 4.03
N VAL A 113 -2.70 -9.03 3.01
CA VAL A 113 -2.68 -9.60 1.66
C VAL A 113 -2.05 -11.00 1.66
N LYS A 114 -0.89 -11.17 2.30
CA LYS A 114 -0.24 -12.49 2.43
C LYS A 114 -1.06 -13.52 3.20
N SER A 115 -1.85 -13.06 4.17
CA SER A 115 -2.73 -13.95 4.92
C SER A 115 -3.87 -14.50 4.05
N ARG A 116 -4.26 -13.79 2.97
CA ARG A 116 -5.26 -14.27 2.00
C ARG A 116 -4.72 -15.37 1.08
N GLU A 117 -3.45 -15.31 0.70
CA GLU A 117 -2.82 -16.32 -0.17
C GLU A 117 -2.68 -17.71 0.50
N GLN A 118 -2.87 -17.79 1.83
CA GLN A 118 -2.76 -19.02 2.62
C GLN A 118 -4.11 -19.71 2.90
N THR A 119 -5.22 -19.18 2.39
CA THR A 119 -6.58 -19.71 2.60
C THR A 119 -7.16 -20.28 1.31
#